data_AF-A0A9P8EYA9-F1
#
_entry.id   AF-A0A9P8EYA9-F1
#
_cell.length_a   1.000
_cell.length_b   1.000
_cell.length_c   1.000
_cell.angle_alpha   90.00
_cell.angle_beta   90.00
_cell.angle_gamma   90.00
#
_symmetry.space_group_name_H-M   'P 1'
#
loop_
_entity.id
_entity.type
_entity.pdbx_description
1 polymer ?
#
loop_
_entity_poly.entity_id
_entity_poly.type
_entity_poly.pdbx_seq_one_letter_code
_entity_poly.pdbx_strand_id
1 'polypeptide(L)'
;MCPTVDDGAPATNGVQSNGSHEGFTKFESDFEKKGKANTVNKNPYQPVGDFLSNVSNFKIIESTLREGEQFANAYFDTETKIKIAKALDEF
;
A
#
# COMPACT_ATOMS: atom_id res chain seq x y z
N MET A 1 -10.28 -45.04 -27.88
CA MET A 1 -9.60 -46.36 -27.93
C MET A 1 -8.25 -46.23 -27.23
N CYS A 2 -7.86 -47.17 -26.35
CA CYS A 2 -6.67 -47.08 -25.48
C CYS A 2 -5.36 -47.45 -26.19
N PRO A 3 -4.18 -47.08 -25.61
CA PRO A 3 -3.49 -48.05 -24.75
C PRO A 3 -2.93 -47.47 -23.42
N THR A 4 -2.59 -48.42 -22.55
CA THR A 4 -2.15 -48.39 -21.15
C THR A 4 -0.80 -47.69 -20.93
N VAL A 5 -0.66 -46.99 -19.79
CA VAL A 5 0.65 -46.60 -19.23
C VAL A 5 0.91 -47.42 -17.97
N ASP A 6 2.06 -48.07 -17.99
CA ASP A 6 2.62 -48.96 -16.98
C ASP A 6 2.70 -48.34 -15.58
N ASP A 7 2.45 -49.20 -14.59
CA ASP A 7 2.70 -48.99 -13.16
C ASP A 7 4.20 -48.81 -12.89
N GLY A 8 4.71 -47.59 -13.06
CA GLY A 8 5.99 -47.13 -12.56
C GLY A 8 5.80 -46.36 -11.25
N ALA A 9 6.34 -46.90 -10.16
CA ALA A 9 6.33 -46.36 -8.81
C ALA A 9 6.49 -44.81 -8.73
N PRO A 10 5.88 -44.15 -7.71
CA PRO A 10 5.90 -42.70 -7.59
C PRO A 10 7.34 -42.18 -7.59
N ALA A 11 7.57 -41.13 -8.37
CA ALA A 11 8.79 -40.33 -8.28
C ALA A 11 8.91 -39.83 -6.83
N THR A 12 9.79 -40.48 -6.08
CA THR A 12 10.20 -40.07 -4.74
C THR A 12 10.84 -38.69 -4.88
N ASN A 13 10.07 -37.65 -4.57
CA ASN A 13 10.61 -36.32 -4.33
C ASN A 13 11.70 -36.44 -3.25
N GLY A 14 12.91 -36.00 -3.61
CA GLY A 14 14.14 -36.26 -2.88
C GLY A 14 13.97 -36.16 -1.37
N VAL A 15 14.32 -37.24 -0.69
CA VAL A 15 14.53 -37.27 0.76
C VAL A 15 15.57 -36.20 1.09
N GLN A 16 15.16 -35.10 1.74
CA GLN A 16 16.08 -34.23 2.45
C GLN A 16 16.63 -35.02 3.63
N SER A 17 17.71 -35.75 3.35
CA SER A 17 18.60 -36.26 4.39
C SER A 17 19.23 -35.04 5.05
N ASN A 18 18.73 -34.64 6.22
CA ASN A 18 19.48 -33.84 7.18
C ASN A 18 20.59 -34.73 7.78
N GLY A 19 21.51 -35.17 6.91
CA GLY A 19 22.76 -35.78 7.33
C GLY A 19 23.67 -34.67 7.81
N SER A 20 23.94 -34.64 9.12
CA SER A 20 25.08 -33.90 9.65
C SER A 20 26.34 -34.53 9.06
N HIS A 21 26.87 -33.94 7.99
CA HIS A 21 28.14 -34.38 7.45
C HIS A 21 29.24 -33.91 8.39
N GLU A 22 29.72 -34.80 9.26
CA GLU A 22 30.86 -34.53 10.13
C GLU A 22 32.13 -34.32 9.26
N GLY A 23 32.88 -33.24 9.53
CA GLY A 23 34.15 -32.96 8.87
C GLY A 23 34.14 -31.93 7.72
N PHE A 24 32.99 -31.34 7.38
CA PHE A 24 32.92 -30.25 6.39
C PHE A 24 32.49 -28.96 7.07
N THR A 25 33.34 -27.92 7.00
CA THR A 25 32.97 -26.56 7.38
C THR A 25 32.36 -25.87 6.16
N LYS A 26 31.08 -25.48 6.25
CA LYS A 26 30.47 -24.62 5.24
C LYS A 26 31.23 -23.28 5.25
N PHE A 27 31.74 -22.84 4.10
CA PHE A 27 32.18 -21.46 3.95
C PHE A 27 30.94 -20.58 3.86
N GLU A 28 30.69 -19.76 4.88
CA GLU A 28 29.65 -18.74 4.83
C GLU A 28 30.02 -17.73 3.75
N SER A 29 29.36 -17.77 2.60
CA SER A 29 29.46 -16.70 1.62
C SER A 29 28.72 -15.47 2.15
N ASP A 30 29.24 -14.26 1.91
CA ASP A 30 28.58 -13.01 2.28
C ASP A 30 27.18 -12.84 1.66
N PHE A 31 26.88 -13.64 0.63
CA PHE A 31 25.55 -13.77 0.04
C PHE A 31 24.51 -14.36 1.00
N GLU A 32 24.88 -15.30 1.88
CA GLU A 32 23.95 -15.88 2.86
C GLU A 32 23.67 -14.90 4.02
N LYS A 33 24.67 -14.11 4.42
CA LYS A 33 24.50 -13.03 5.43
C LYS A 33 23.63 -11.87 4.91
N LYS A 34 23.68 -11.58 3.60
CA LYS A 34 22.78 -10.61 2.94
C LYS A 34 21.41 -11.20 2.55
N GLY A 35 21.24 -12.52 2.64
CA GLY A 35 20.03 -13.25 2.27
C GLY A 35 18.83 -13.07 3.21
N LYS A 36 19.01 -12.40 4.35
CA LYS A 36 17.89 -11.70 5.02
C LYS A 36 17.65 -10.36 4.33
N ALA A 37 17.59 -10.38 2.99
CA ALA A 37 16.91 -9.33 2.26
C ALA A 37 15.54 -9.28 2.91
N ASN A 38 15.26 -8.15 3.56
CA ASN A 38 14.00 -7.85 4.21
C ASN A 38 12.91 -8.29 3.22
N THR A 39 12.38 -9.50 3.40
CA THR A 39 11.29 -10.01 2.59
C THR A 39 10.13 -9.22 3.11
N VAL A 40 10.04 -7.97 2.61
CA VAL A 40 8.83 -7.20 2.73
C VAL A 40 7.83 -8.10 2.05
N ASN A 41 7.08 -8.85 2.85
CA ASN A 41 5.87 -9.54 2.46
C ASN A 41 4.94 -8.42 2.02
N LYS A 42 5.19 -7.90 0.81
CA LYS A 42 4.34 -6.91 0.18
C LYS A 42 3.10 -7.68 -0.18
N ASN A 43 2.06 -7.43 0.60
CA ASN A 43 0.73 -7.93 0.32
C ASN A 43 0.45 -7.66 -1.18
N PRO A 44 0.11 -8.67 -2.01
CA PRO A 44 -0.17 -8.47 -3.43
C PRO A 44 -1.36 -7.54 -3.67
N TYR A 45 -2.15 -7.26 -2.64
CA TYR A 45 -3.24 -6.29 -2.63
C TYR A 45 -2.84 -4.91 -2.08
N GLN A 46 -1.57 -4.69 -1.75
CA GLN A 46 -1.11 -3.38 -1.31
C GLN A 46 -1.18 -2.40 -2.50
N PRO A 47 -1.89 -1.27 -2.37
CA PRO A 47 -1.94 -0.29 -3.44
C PRO A 47 -0.55 0.28 -3.71
N VAL A 48 -0.29 0.57 -4.98
CA VAL A 48 0.89 1.36 -5.37
C VAL A 48 0.75 2.77 -4.80
N GLY A 49 1.86 3.36 -4.35
CA GLY A 49 1.84 4.71 -3.77
C GLY A 49 1.51 5.77 -4.83
N ASP A 50 0.51 6.60 -4.57
CA ASP A 50 0.18 7.77 -5.40
C ASP A 50 0.88 9.01 -4.83
N PHE A 51 2.08 9.29 -5.34
CA PHE A 51 2.94 10.38 -4.85
C PHE A 51 2.46 11.78 -5.26
N LEU A 52 1.54 11.88 -6.21
CA LEU A 52 0.96 13.15 -6.66
C LEU A 52 -0.39 13.45 -5.99
N SER A 53 -0.90 12.51 -5.20
CA SER A 53 -2.17 12.66 -4.49
C SER A 53 -2.07 13.73 -3.41
N ASN A 54 -2.95 14.72 -3.48
CA ASN A 54 -3.14 15.73 -2.44
C ASN A 54 -4.39 15.46 -1.58
N VAL A 55 -5.01 14.28 -1.70
CA VAL A 55 -6.26 13.95 -0.98
C VAL A 55 -6.11 14.04 0.54
N SER A 56 -4.91 13.81 1.08
CA SER A 56 -4.60 13.98 2.51
C SER A 56 -3.92 15.32 2.84
N ASN A 57 -3.61 16.15 1.84
CA ASN A 57 -2.92 17.42 2.01
C ASN A 57 -3.35 18.44 0.94
N PHE A 58 -4.54 19.00 1.12
CA PHE A 58 -5.09 20.03 0.25
C PHE A 58 -5.39 21.30 1.05
N LYS A 59 -5.68 22.38 0.35
CA LYS A 59 -6.19 23.63 0.93
C LYS A 59 -7.60 23.86 0.42
N ILE A 60 -8.47 24.34 1.28
CA ILE A 60 -9.84 24.68 0.94
C ILE A 60 -9.89 26.18 0.60
N ILE A 61 -10.58 26.51 -0.47
CA ILE A 61 -10.97 27.89 -0.78
C ILE A 61 -12.44 28.01 -0.43
N GLU A 62 -12.71 28.62 0.72
CA GLU A 62 -14.08 28.85 1.16
C GLU A 62 -14.72 30.00 0.37
N SER A 63 -15.68 29.63 -0.46
CA SER A 63 -16.20 30.46 -1.53
C SER A 63 -17.62 30.98 -1.23
N THR A 64 -18.08 30.75 0.01
CA THR A 64 -19.40 31.12 0.54
C THR A 64 -19.74 32.60 0.34
N LEU A 65 -18.77 33.51 0.45
CA LEU A 65 -18.97 34.96 0.28
C LEU A 65 -18.80 35.47 -1.16
N ARG A 66 -18.75 34.57 -2.14
CA ARG A 66 -18.70 34.91 -3.57
C ARG A 66 -19.68 34.07 -4.37
N GLU A 67 -19.48 32.76 -4.42
CA GLU A 67 -20.37 31.83 -5.11
C GLU A 67 -21.64 31.59 -4.30
N GLY A 68 -21.55 31.54 -2.96
CA GLY A 68 -22.72 31.36 -2.09
C GLY A 68 -23.75 32.48 -2.19
N GLU A 69 -23.35 33.70 -2.60
CA GLU A 69 -24.26 34.83 -2.83
C GLU A 69 -25.17 34.65 -4.05
N GLN A 70 -24.85 33.71 -4.95
CA GLN A 70 -25.72 33.38 -6.08
C GLN A 70 -26.92 32.50 -5.65
N PHE A 71 -26.92 31.99 -4.42
CA PHE A 71 -28.02 31.19 -3.92
C PHE A 71 -29.28 32.05 -3.77
N ALA A 72 -30.44 31.53 -4.20
CA ALA A 72 -31.68 32.29 -4.30
C ALA A 72 -32.11 32.98 -2.99
N ASN A 73 -31.70 32.43 -1.84
CA ASN A 73 -32.04 32.94 -0.51
C ASN A 73 -30.83 33.47 0.28
N ALA A 74 -29.69 33.70 -0.37
CA ALA A 74 -28.50 34.26 0.29
C ALA A 74 -28.53 35.79 0.29
N TYR A 75 -29.05 36.38 1.37
CA TYR A 75 -29.03 37.82 1.59
C TYR A 75 -28.12 38.14 2.77
N PHE A 76 -26.85 38.41 2.49
CA PHE A 76 -25.86 38.76 3.51
C PHE A 76 -25.61 40.26 3.53
N ASP A 77 -25.78 40.88 4.70
CA ASP A 77 -25.28 42.21 4.98
C ASP A 77 -23.80 42.18 5.35
N THR A 78 -23.16 43.35 5.44
CA THR A 78 -21.74 43.46 5.76
C THR A 78 -21.40 42.81 7.10
N GLU A 79 -22.27 42.91 8.10
CA GLU A 79 -22.04 42.33 9.42
C GLU A 79 -22.04 40.79 9.37
N THR A 80 -23.01 40.19 8.67
CA THR A 80 -23.08 38.74 8.48
C THR A 80 -21.89 38.22 7.69
N LYS A 81 -21.46 38.93 6.63
CA LYS A 81 -20.25 38.56 5.87
C LYS A 81 -19.01 38.56 6.77
N ILE A 82 -18.84 39.55 7.64
CA ILE A 82 -17.72 39.61 8.60
C ILE A 82 -17.79 38.46 9.60
N LYS A 83 -18.97 38.15 10.14
CA LYS A 83 -19.17 37.02 11.06
C LYS A 83 -18.80 35.69 10.42
N ILE A 84 -19.26 35.46 9.18
CA ILE A 84 -18.93 34.26 8.41
C ILE A 84 -17.42 34.20 8.17
N ALA A 85 -16.79 35.28 7.69
CA ALA A 85 -15.36 35.30 7.43
C ALA A 85 -14.52 34.97 8.67
N LYS A 86 -14.88 35.51 9.84
CA LYS A 86 -14.20 35.19 11.11
C LYS A 86 -14.40 33.74 11.53
N ALA A 87 -15.62 33.23 11.41
CA ALA A 87 -15.91 31.83 11.74
C ALA A 87 -15.17 30.85 10.83
N LEU A 88 -14.97 31.20 9.54
CA LEU A 88 -14.20 30.40 8.59
C LEU A 88 -12.69 30.44 8.85
N ASP A 89 -12.18 31.55 9.38
CA ASP A 89 -10.75 31.67 9.76
C ASP A 89 -10.43 30.87 11.03
N GLU A 90 -11.38 30.77 11.96
CA GLU A 90 -11.24 30.02 13.22
C GLU A 90 -11.44 28.50 13.08
N PHE A 91 -12.02 28.03 11.97
CA PHE A 91 -12.38 26.63 11.72
C PHE A 91 -11.23 25.82 11.08
#